data_AF-A0A4Y7ZK85-F1
#
_entry.id   AF-A0A4Y7ZK85-F1
#
_cell.length_a   1.000
_cell.length_b   1.000
_cell.length_c   1.000
_cell.angle_alpha   90.00
_cell.angle_beta   90.00
_cell.angle_gamma   90.00
#
_symmetry.space_group_name_H-M   'P 1'
#
loop_
_entity.id
_entity.type
_entity.pdbx_description
1 polymer ?
#
loop_
_entity_poly.entity_id
_entity_poly.type
_entity_poly.pdbx_seq_one_letter_code
_entity_poly.pdbx_strand_id
1 'polypeptide(L)'
;MIIFDEYDDRFEKNLFIDGVDVCISMDKPTTKLALSTFGSFVDETASDLLTKSVDYINQLKAESGIEYIDDLSDPQIIGNEDTISVYWSSDKGEPNGESVIGVDFRVTDLTPYDLTIGD
;
A
#
# COMPACT_ATOMS: atom_id res chain seq x y z
N MET A 1 -17.75 3.66 -3.65
CA MET A 1 -17.66 3.16 -2.27
C MET A 1 -17.34 1.67 -2.31
N ILE A 2 -16.15 1.31 -1.83
CA ILE A 2 -15.68 -0.07 -1.79
C ILE A 2 -16.53 -0.88 -0.81
N ILE A 3 -16.91 -2.09 -1.21
CA ILE A 3 -17.60 -3.06 -0.34
C ILE A 3 -16.59 -4.12 0.05
N PHE A 4 -16.16 -4.08 1.31
CA PHE A 4 -15.20 -5.02 1.88
C PHE A 4 -15.86 -6.34 2.26
N ASP A 5 -15.06 -7.40 2.12
CA ASP A 5 -15.35 -8.72 2.65
C ASP A 5 -14.82 -8.80 4.10
N GLU A 6 -15.64 -9.28 5.04
CA GLU A 6 -15.31 -9.35 6.48
C GLU A 6 -14.64 -10.68 6.82
N TYR A 7 -13.48 -10.62 7.49
CA TYR A 7 -12.75 -11.76 8.04
C TYR A 7 -12.72 -11.71 9.57
N ASP A 8 -12.04 -12.64 10.24
CA ASP A 8 -12.03 -12.72 11.70
C ASP A 8 -11.36 -11.51 12.37
N ASP A 9 -10.28 -11.01 11.79
CA ASP A 9 -9.44 -9.94 12.33
C ASP A 9 -9.44 -8.65 11.50
N ARG A 10 -9.91 -8.71 10.24
CA ARG A 10 -9.81 -7.60 9.29
C ARG A 10 -10.93 -7.56 8.25
N PHE A 11 -10.93 -6.48 7.48
CA PHE A 11 -11.71 -6.29 6.26
C PHE A 11 -10.76 -6.26 5.06
N GLU A 12 -11.11 -6.97 3.99
CA GLU A 12 -10.29 -7.00 2.77
C GLU A 12 -11.13 -6.83 1.51
N LYS A 13 -10.49 -6.28 0.47
CA LYS A 13 -11.04 -6.28 -0.87
C LYS A 13 -9.96 -6.34 -1.93
N ASN A 14 -10.10 -7.25 -2.88
CA ASN A 14 -9.30 -7.24 -4.11
C ASN A 14 -10.01 -6.39 -5.18
N LEU A 15 -9.28 -5.45 -5.76
CA LEU A 15 -9.74 -4.58 -6.85
C LEU A 15 -8.73 -4.56 -8.00
N PHE A 16 -9.22 -4.38 -9.21
CA PHE A 16 -8.36 -4.17 -10.37
C PHE A 16 -8.23 -2.67 -10.63
N ILE A 17 -7.03 -2.12 -10.41
CA ILE A 17 -6.73 -0.68 -10.47
C ILE A 17 -5.55 -0.49 -11.42
N ASP A 18 -5.70 0.37 -12.43
CA ASP A 18 -4.64 0.71 -13.39
C ASP A 18 -3.90 -0.48 -14.04
N GLY A 19 -4.60 -1.61 -14.19
CA GLY A 19 -4.04 -2.80 -14.83
C GLY A 19 -3.40 -3.80 -13.86
N VAL A 20 -3.45 -3.55 -12.56
CA VAL A 20 -2.91 -4.45 -11.51
C VAL A 20 -4.00 -4.87 -10.54
N ASP A 21 -3.92 -6.11 -10.06
CA ASP A 21 -4.74 -6.60 -8.95
C ASP A 21 -4.16 -6.08 -7.64
N VAL A 22 -4.98 -5.40 -6.85
CA VAL A 22 -4.58 -4.74 -5.61
C VAL A 22 -5.42 -5.28 -4.47
N CYS A 23 -4.75 -5.77 -3.43
CA CYS A 23 -5.42 -6.11 -2.17
C CYS A 23 -5.49 -4.87 -1.29
N ILE A 24 -6.67 -4.51 -0.83
CA ILE A 24 -6.88 -3.42 0.13
C ILE A 24 -7.34 -4.06 1.44
N SER A 25 -6.64 -3.78 2.54
CA SER A 25 -6.96 -4.33 3.86
C SER A 25 -6.98 -3.27 4.95
N MET A 26 -7.80 -3.55 5.98
CA MET A 26 -7.95 -2.74 7.18
C MET A 26 -8.26 -3.65 8.36
N ASP A 27 -7.53 -3.51 9.47
CA ASP A 27 -7.86 -4.17 10.73
C ASP A 27 -9.27 -3.82 11.18
N LYS A 28 -9.97 -4.72 11.87
CA LYS A 28 -11.34 -4.46 12.33
C LYS A 28 -11.46 -3.14 13.08
N PRO A 29 -12.14 -2.12 12.52
CA PRO A 29 -12.28 -0.85 13.21
C PRO A 29 -13.23 -0.99 14.40
N THR A 30 -13.05 -0.08 15.36
CA THR A 30 -13.95 0.04 16.51
C THR A 30 -15.34 0.53 16.11
N THR A 31 -15.48 1.16 14.93
CA THR A 31 -16.76 1.71 14.44
C THR A 31 -16.98 1.43 12.95
N LYS A 32 -18.25 1.31 12.56
CA LYS A 32 -18.63 1.21 11.13
C LYS A 32 -18.34 2.49 10.34
N LEU A 33 -18.26 3.63 11.02
CA LEU A 33 -17.94 4.90 10.39
C LEU A 33 -16.50 4.89 9.88
N ALA A 34 -15.55 4.39 10.67
CA ALA A 34 -14.15 4.25 10.26
C ALA A 34 -14.00 3.39 8.99
N LEU A 35 -14.67 2.24 8.92
CA LEU A 35 -14.67 1.40 7.71
C LEU A 35 -15.20 2.16 6.48
N SER A 36 -16.29 2.91 6.64
CA SER A 36 -16.86 3.70 5.55
C SER A 36 -15.95 4.85 5.12
N THR A 37 -15.29 5.51 6.08
CA THR A 37 -14.36 6.62 5.80
C THR A 37 -13.14 6.11 5.05
N PHE A 38 -12.52 5.04 5.55
CA PHE A 38 -11.40 4.39 4.88
C PHE A 38 -11.78 3.90 3.49
N GLY A 39 -12.91 3.21 3.36
CA GLY A 39 -13.41 2.72 2.08
C GLY A 39 -13.65 3.80 1.05
N SER A 40 -14.17 4.97 1.44
CA SER A 40 -14.33 6.12 0.53
C SER A 40 -12.99 6.77 0.19
N PHE A 41 -12.10 6.92 1.17
CA PHE A 41 -10.77 7.48 0.94
C PHE A 41 -9.98 6.65 -0.07
N VAL A 42 -9.93 5.32 0.08
CA VAL A 42 -9.21 4.46 -0.86
C VAL A 42 -9.87 4.44 -2.24
N ASP A 43 -11.21 4.46 -2.32
CA ASP A 43 -11.95 4.55 -3.61
C ASP A 43 -11.54 5.78 -4.43
N GLU A 44 -11.23 6.89 -3.75
CA GLU A 44 -10.82 8.15 -4.38
C GLU A 44 -9.31 8.24 -4.65
N THR A 45 -8.48 7.52 -3.89
CA THR A 45 -7.02 7.78 -3.85
C THR A 45 -6.14 6.60 -4.21
N ALA A 46 -6.69 5.39 -4.41
CA ALA A 46 -5.87 4.18 -4.63
C ALA A 46 -4.91 4.29 -5.82
N SER A 47 -5.37 4.81 -6.96
CA SER A 47 -4.51 5.03 -8.14
C SER A 47 -3.33 5.98 -7.85
N ASP A 48 -3.61 7.07 -7.13
CA ASP A 48 -2.59 8.04 -6.71
C ASP A 48 -1.60 7.43 -5.72
N LEU A 49 -2.08 6.64 -4.76
CA LEU A 49 -1.25 5.92 -3.79
C LEU A 49 -0.27 4.97 -4.49
N LEU A 50 -0.77 4.16 -5.43
CA LEU A 50 0.06 3.24 -6.21
C LEU A 50 1.12 3.99 -7.01
N THR A 51 0.71 5.02 -7.76
CA THR A 51 1.64 5.82 -8.58
C THR A 51 2.71 6.50 -7.73
N LYS A 52 2.29 7.19 -6.66
CA LYS A 52 3.21 7.91 -5.77
C LYS A 52 4.15 6.95 -5.03
N SER A 53 3.69 5.74 -4.68
CA SER A 53 4.55 4.75 -4.03
C SER A 53 5.69 4.31 -4.95
N VAL A 54 5.40 4.04 -6.23
CA VAL A 54 6.41 3.66 -7.22
C VAL A 54 7.38 4.82 -7.48
N ASP A 55 6.88 6.05 -7.62
CA ASP A 55 7.73 7.23 -7.80
C ASP A 55 8.67 7.44 -6.61
N TYR A 56 8.16 7.30 -5.40
CA TYR A 56 8.94 7.43 -4.17
C TYR A 56 9.99 6.33 -4.02
N ILE A 57 9.63 5.07 -4.30
CA ILE A 57 10.58 3.94 -4.33
C ILE A 57 11.68 4.21 -5.35
N ASN A 58 11.35 4.63 -6.57
CA ASN A 58 12.35 4.91 -7.60
C ASN A 58 13.29 6.07 -7.23
N GLN A 59 12.78 7.10 -6.57
CA GLN A 59 13.60 8.18 -6.04
C GLN A 59 14.60 7.63 -5.00
N LEU A 60 14.11 6.94 -3.98
CA LEU A 60 14.95 6.44 -2.88
C LEU A 60 15.89 5.31 -3.32
N LYS A 61 15.54 4.56 -4.37
CA LYS A 61 16.43 3.56 -4.96
C LYS A 61 17.73 4.16 -5.45
N ALA A 62 17.65 5.30 -6.12
CA ALA A 62 18.83 6.02 -6.61
C ALA A 62 19.66 6.61 -5.47
N GLU A 63 19.01 7.03 -4.38
CA GLU A 63 19.68 7.64 -3.23
C GLU A 63 20.36 6.60 -2.32
N SER A 64 19.75 5.42 -2.16
CA SER A 64 20.14 4.40 -1.16
C SER A 64 20.95 3.24 -1.75
N GLY A 65 21.11 3.16 -3.08
CA GLY A 65 21.91 2.13 -3.74
C GLY A 65 21.23 0.77 -3.90
N ILE A 66 19.90 0.72 -3.78
CA ILE A 66 19.06 -0.49 -3.94
C ILE A 66 18.54 -0.62 -5.39
N GLU A 67 19.33 -0.20 -6.38
CA GLU A 67 18.93 -0.11 -7.79
C GLU A 67 18.48 -1.46 -8.40
N TYR A 68 18.76 -2.57 -7.73
CA TYR A 68 18.48 -3.92 -8.20
C TYR A 68 17.01 -4.35 -8.08
N ILE A 69 16.19 -3.64 -7.31
CA ILE A 69 14.74 -3.90 -7.10
C ILE A 69 13.93 -3.13 -8.15
N ASP A 70 13.67 -3.69 -9.32
CA ASP A 70 12.93 -3.03 -10.43
C ASP A 70 11.66 -3.78 -10.87
N ASP A 71 11.29 -4.81 -10.12
CA ASP A 71 10.28 -5.82 -10.41
C ASP A 71 9.11 -5.79 -9.42
N LEU A 72 8.68 -4.58 -9.03
CA LEU A 72 7.58 -4.38 -8.10
C LEU A 72 6.29 -5.05 -8.62
N SER A 73 5.67 -5.87 -7.77
CA SER A 73 4.46 -6.63 -8.07
C SER A 73 3.54 -6.78 -6.86
N ASP A 74 2.33 -7.30 -7.09
CA ASP A 74 1.35 -7.66 -6.08
C ASP A 74 1.13 -6.57 -5.01
N PRO A 75 0.70 -5.35 -5.42
CA PRO A 75 0.53 -4.25 -4.50
C PRO A 75 -0.55 -4.53 -3.45
N GLN A 76 -0.29 -4.08 -2.23
CA GLN A 76 -1.24 -4.12 -1.14
C GLN A 76 -1.36 -2.75 -0.49
N ILE A 77 -2.59 -2.27 -0.33
CA ILE A 77 -2.90 -1.04 0.41
C ILE A 77 -3.40 -1.47 1.79
N ILE A 78 -2.69 -1.10 2.84
CA ILE A 78 -3.02 -1.46 4.23
C ILE A 78 -3.19 -0.18 5.01
N GLY A 79 -4.26 -0.06 5.80
CA GLY A 79 -4.43 1.12 6.62
C GLY A 79 -5.68 1.13 7.48
N ASN A 80 -5.97 2.32 7.99
CA ASN A 80 -7.17 2.66 8.75
C ASN A 80 -7.54 4.13 8.46
N GLU A 81 -8.41 4.72 9.27
CA GLU A 81 -8.82 6.12 9.13
C GLU A 81 -7.69 7.17 9.28
N ASP A 82 -6.59 6.81 9.95
CA ASP A 82 -5.51 7.71 10.35
C ASP A 82 -4.18 7.43 9.63
N THR A 83 -3.93 6.19 9.23
CA THR A 83 -2.67 5.73 8.63
C THR A 83 -2.91 4.89 7.39
N ILE A 84 -2.06 5.04 6.37
CA ILE A 84 -2.11 4.19 5.19
C ILE A 84 -0.70 3.94 4.62
N SER A 85 -0.51 2.70 4.17
CA SER A 85 0.75 2.20 3.63
C SER A 85 0.47 1.43 2.34
N VAL A 86 1.42 1.49 1.40
CA VAL A 86 1.41 0.67 0.18
C VAL A 86 2.61 -0.27 0.22
N TYR A 87 2.35 -1.57 0.13
CA TYR A 87 3.37 -2.61 0.08
C TYR A 87 3.47 -3.19 -1.32
N TRP A 88 4.68 -3.53 -1.72
CA TRP A 88 5.01 -4.18 -2.97
C TRP A 88 5.89 -5.40 -2.71
N SER A 89 5.75 -6.42 -3.55
CA SER A 89 6.63 -7.59 -3.57
C SER A 89 7.73 -7.41 -4.62
N SER A 90 8.91 -7.96 -4.35
CA SER A 90 10.04 -8.04 -5.29
C SER A 90 10.77 -9.37 -5.16
N ASP A 91 10.80 -10.13 -6.27
CA ASP A 91 11.55 -11.38 -6.35
C ASP A 91 13.07 -11.10 -6.37
N LYS A 92 13.49 -9.99 -6.99
CA LYS A 92 14.91 -9.57 -7.00
C LYS A 92 15.41 -9.13 -5.63
N GLY A 93 14.52 -8.68 -4.74
CA GLY A 93 14.79 -8.37 -3.34
C GLY A 93 15.07 -9.59 -2.47
N GLU A 94 14.46 -10.73 -2.79
CA GLU A 94 14.46 -11.95 -1.96
C GLU A 94 15.86 -12.45 -1.55
N PRO A 95 16.89 -12.49 -2.43
CA PRO A 95 18.22 -12.96 -2.05
C PRO A 95 18.89 -12.16 -0.92
N ASN A 96 18.46 -10.92 -0.69
CA ASN A 96 18.98 -10.04 0.35
C ASN A 96 18.02 -9.91 1.55
N GLY A 97 16.90 -10.64 1.54
CA GLY A 97 15.82 -10.46 2.52
C GLY A 97 15.02 -9.18 2.31
N GLU A 98 15.04 -8.61 1.10
CA GLU A 98 14.42 -7.32 0.75
C GLU A 98 13.19 -7.52 -0.14
N SER A 99 12.45 -8.61 0.06
CA SER A 99 11.33 -9.03 -0.81
C SER A 99 10.07 -8.20 -0.67
N VAL A 100 9.94 -7.41 0.40
CA VAL A 100 8.78 -6.56 0.68
C VAL A 100 9.25 -5.12 0.79
N ILE A 101 8.58 -4.23 0.05
CA ILE A 101 8.87 -2.79 0.03
C ILE A 101 7.60 -2.03 0.41
N GLY A 102 7.61 -1.37 1.57
CA GLY A 102 6.50 -0.60 2.11
C GLY A 102 6.74 0.90 2.01
N VAL A 103 5.73 1.67 1.61
CA VAL A 103 5.73 3.14 1.59
C VAL A 103 4.60 3.65 2.46
N ASP A 104 4.92 4.48 3.46
CA ASP A 104 3.94 5.07 4.34
C ASP A 104 3.53 6.47 3.89
N PHE A 105 2.23 6.77 4.00
CA PHE A 105 1.65 8.02 3.54
C PHE A 105 0.94 8.79 4.65
N ARG A 106 1.02 10.12 4.56
CA ARG A 106 0.16 11.01 5.33
C ARG A 106 -1.22 11.08 4.69
N VAL A 107 -2.26 10.65 5.41
CA VAL A 107 -3.65 10.65 4.92
C VAL A 107 -4.13 12.05 4.49
N THR A 108 -3.58 13.12 5.09
CA THR A 108 -3.99 14.51 4.81
C THR A 108 -3.64 15.00 3.40
N ASP A 109 -2.53 14.55 2.82
CA ASP A 109 -2.01 15.09 1.56
C ASP A 109 -1.41 14.03 0.63
N LEU A 110 -1.47 12.75 1.02
CA LEU A 110 -0.85 11.62 0.33
C LEU A 110 0.65 11.85 0.09
N THR A 111 1.34 12.55 0.99
CA THR A 111 2.79 12.70 0.94
C THR A 111 3.43 11.43 1.52
N PRO A 112 4.28 10.72 0.75
CA PRO A 112 5.06 9.61 1.30
C PRO A 112 6.09 10.15 2.28
N TYR A 113 6.33 9.44 3.39
CA TYR A 113 7.24 9.91 4.43
C TYR A 113 8.20 8.85 4.97
N ASP A 114 7.95 7.57 4.73
CA ASP A 114 8.84 6.49 5.15
C ASP A 114 8.89 5.37 4.11
N LEU A 115 10.02 4.65 4.07
CA LEU A 115 10.27 3.50 3.21
C LEU A 115 10.80 2.35 4.07
N THR A 116 10.06 1.25 4.10
CA THR A 116 10.46 0.01 4.76
C THR A 116 10.86 -1.03 3.70
N ILE A 117 11.94 -1.77 3.95
CA ILE A 117 12.41 -2.84 3.06
C ILE A 117 12.75 -4.06 3.90
N GLY A 118 12.21 -5.22 3.50
CA GLY A 118 12.62 -6.52 4.04
C GLY A 118 12.01 -6.91 5.39
N ASP A 119 10.82 -6.41 5.69
CA ASP A 119 10.07 -6.75 6.92
C ASP A 119 9.23 -8.03 6.74
#